data_AF-A0A645HWV1-F1
#
_entry.id   AF-A0A645HWV1-F1
#
_cell.length_a   1.000
_cell.length_b   1.000
_cell.length_c   1.000
_cell.angle_alpha   90.00
_cell.angle_beta   90.00
_cell.angle_gamma   90.00
#
_symmetry.space_group_name_H-M   'P 1'
#
loop_
_entity.id
_entity.type
_entity.pdbx_description
1 polymer ?
#
loop_
_entity_poly.entity_id
_entity_poly.type
_entity_poly.pdbx_seq_one_letter_code
_entity_poly.pdbx_strand_id
1 'polypeptide(L)' 'MRLKRIDGLYNKDAGIKIKCSHENPDVIKAYEEFFEKPLSHKSHELLHTEFESKYHMLGRGNKKVDKVNDESQDAI' A
#
# COMPACT_ATOMS: atom_id res chain seq x y z
N MET A 1 -16.13 -10.09 -24.94
CA MET A 1 -16.66 -9.93 -23.57
C MET A 1 -15.94 -8.88 -22.74
N ARG A 2 -14.59 -8.86 -22.67
CA ARG A 2 -13.82 -7.88 -21.86
C ARG A 2 -14.07 -6.41 -22.22
N LEU A 3 -14.06 -6.08 -23.52
CA LEU A 3 -14.29 -4.71 -24.00
C LEU A 3 -15.67 -4.17 -23.58
N LYS A 4 -16.73 -4.97 -23.73
CA LYS A 4 -18.09 -4.59 -23.31
C LYS A 4 -18.19 -4.25 -21.81
N ARG A 5 -17.37 -4.88 -20.94
CA ARG A 5 -17.33 -4.55 -19.50
C ARG A 5 -16.63 -3.23 -19.23
N ILE A 6 -15.57 -2.95 -19.99
CA ILE A 6 -14.81 -1.70 -19.90
C ILE A 6 -15.71 -0.54 -20.36
N ASP A 7 -16.37 -0.68 -21.51
CA ASP A 7 -17.29 0.34 -22.04
C ASP A 7 -18.45 0.60 -21.07
N GLY A 8 -19.03 -0.46 -20.50
CA GLY A 8 -20.09 -0.33 -19.49
C GLY A 8 -19.63 0.39 -18.21
N LEU A 9 -18.37 0.24 -17.81
CA LEU A 9 -17.81 0.93 -16.65
C LEU A 9 -17.61 2.42 -16.94
N TYR A 10 -17.01 2.76 -18.09
CA TYR A 10 -16.79 4.15 -18.50
C TYR A 10 -18.10 4.91 -18.77
N ASN A 11 -19.11 4.25 -19.34
CA ASN A 11 -20.43 4.88 -19.55
C ASN A 11 -21.10 5.26 -18.23
N LYS A 12 -20.93 4.44 -17.18
CA LYS A 12 -21.43 4.76 -15.83
C LYS A 12 -20.63 5.90 -15.21
N ASP A 13 -19.31 5.85 -15.31
CA ASP A 13 -18.41 6.88 -14.79
C ASP A 13 -18.67 8.26 -15.41
N ALA A 14 -19.00 8.31 -16.71
CA ALA A 14 -19.31 9.54 -17.42
C ALA A 14 -20.51 10.32 -16.84
N GLY A 15 -21.45 9.62 -16.19
CA GLY A 15 -22.63 10.22 -15.55
C GLY A 15 -22.40 10.68 -14.11
N ILE A 16 -21.24 10.41 -13.52
CA ILE A 16 -20.93 10.79 -12.14
C ILE A 16 -20.57 12.29 -12.08
N LYS A 17 -21.16 13.01 -11.12
CA LYS A 17 -20.96 14.45 -10.94
C LYS A 17 -19.58 14.79 -10.37
N ILE A 18 -19.11 13.99 -9.40
CA ILE A 18 -17.80 14.15 -8.75
C ILE A 18 -16.86 13.14 -9.39
N LYS A 19 -15.86 13.63 -10.11
CA LYS A 19 -14.92 12.78 -10.86
C LYS A 19 -13.61 12.56 -10.12
N CYS A 20 -13.24 13.51 -9.26
CA CYS A 20 -11.97 13.50 -8.56
C CYS A 20 -12.15 13.00 -7.12
N SER A 21 -11.32 12.05 -6.69
CA SER A 21 -11.40 11.48 -5.34
C SER A 21 -11.17 12.50 -4.22
N HIS A 22 -10.41 13.57 -4.48
CA HIS A 22 -10.15 14.64 -3.52
C HIS A 22 -11.32 15.64 -3.40
N GLU A 23 -12.29 15.61 -4.31
CA GLU A 23 -13.51 16.42 -4.26
C GLU A 23 -14.65 15.69 -3.55
N ASN A 24 -14.46 14.42 -3.16
CA ASN A 24 -15.49 13.65 -2.49
C ASN A 24 -15.72 14.20 -1.07
N PRO A 25 -16.92 14.71 -0.74
CA PRO A 25 -17.21 15.33 0.56
C PRO A 25 -17.03 14.35 1.72
N ASP A 26 -17.32 13.06 1.54
CA ASP A 26 -17.16 12.05 2.58
C ASP A 26 -15.69 11.80 2.90
N VAL A 27 -14.82 11.85 1.87
CA VAL A 27 -13.37 11.71 2.04
C VAL A 27 -12.81 12.93 2.75
N ILE A 28 -13.20 14.13 2.33
CA ILE A 28 -12.77 15.39 2.98
C ILE A 28 -13.14 15.36 4.45
N LYS A 29 -14.40 15.03 4.77
CA LYS A 29 -14.89 14.94 6.14
C LYS A 29 -14.14 13.89 6.97
N ALA A 30 -13.85 12.72 6.41
CA ALA A 30 -13.07 11.69 7.11
C ALA A 30 -11.64 12.16 7.43
N TYR A 31 -11.01 12.93 6.54
CA TYR A 31 -9.72 13.55 6.82
C TYR A 31 -9.82 14.68 7.83
N GLU A 32 -10.84 15.52 7.79
CA GLU A 32 -11.03 16.61 8.77
C GLU A 32 -11.32 16.08 10.19
N GLU A 33 -12.15 15.04 10.32
CA GLU A 33 -12.62 14.57 11.62
C GLU A 33 -11.74 13.48 12.25
N PHE A 34 -11.05 12.67 11.44
CA PHE A 34 -10.39 11.45 11.94
C PHE A 34 -8.90 11.33 11.56
N PHE A 35 -8.57 11.45 10.27
CA PHE A 35 -7.20 11.23 9.78
C PHE A 35 -6.29 12.46 9.84
N GLU A 36 -6.86 13.65 10.03
CA GLU A 36 -6.24 14.99 10.08
C GLU A 36 -5.59 15.41 8.75
N LYS A 37 -4.54 14.71 8.32
CA LYS A 37 -3.80 14.99 7.09
C LYS A 37 -3.44 13.72 6.33
N PRO A 38 -3.29 13.78 4.99
CA PRO A 38 -2.70 12.69 4.23
C PRO A 38 -1.34 12.29 4.79
N LEU A 39 -1.05 10.99 4.82
CA LEU A 39 0.20 10.44 5.36
C LEU A 39 0.42 10.72 6.86
N SER A 40 -0.64 11.00 7.62
CA SER A 40 -0.58 11.03 9.09
C SER A 40 -0.25 9.65 9.66
N HIS A 41 0.19 9.61 10.92
CA HIS A 41 0.48 8.34 11.61
C HIS A 41 -0.73 7.39 11.58
N LYS A 42 -1.93 7.88 11.89
CA LYS A 42 -3.19 7.11 11.82
C LYS A 42 -3.46 6.59 10.40
N SER A 43 -3.18 7.40 9.37
CA SER A 43 -3.33 6.97 7.98
C SER A 43 -2.34 5.86 7.64
N HIS A 44 -1.07 6.00 8.05
CA HIS A 44 -0.05 4.97 7.81
C HIS A 44 -0.38 3.65 8.51
N GLU A 45 -0.89 3.71 9.72
CA GLU A 45 -1.27 2.52 10.50
C GLU A 45 -2.49 1.78 9.90
N LEU A 46 -3.48 2.51 9.37
CA LEU A 46 -4.76 1.92 8.95
C LEU A 46 -4.88 1.71 7.43
N LEU A 47 -4.26 2.57 6.63
CA LEU A 47 -4.45 2.61 5.16
C LEU A 47 -3.21 2.17 4.38
N HIS A 48 -2.03 2.17 5.01
CA HIS A 48 -0.79 1.75 4.36
C HIS A 48 -0.39 0.34 4.81
N THR A 49 0.33 -0.35 3.94
CA THR A 49 0.87 -1.69 4.20
C THR A 49 2.29 -1.76 3.67
N GLU A 50 3.08 -2.64 4.27
CA GLU A 50 4.43 -2.94 3.82
C GLU A 50 4.44 -4.25 3.03
N PHE A 51 5.46 -4.43 2.19
CA PHE A 51 5.65 -5.63 1.40
C PHE A 51 6.89 -6.38 1.89
N GLU A 52 6.73 -7.68 2.16
CA GLU A 52 7.85 -8.55 2.48
C GLU A 52 8.36 -9.26 1.22
N SER A 53 9.70 -9.36 1.09
CA SER A 53 10.33 -10.03 -0.03
C SER A 53 10.07 -11.54 0.00
N LYS A 54 9.34 -12.02 -1.01
CA LYS A 54 9.11 -13.47 -1.23
C LYS A 54 10.19 -14.12 -2.11
N TYR A 55 11.35 -13.48 -2.27
CA TYR A 55 12.44 -13.98 -3.12
C TYR A 55 12.87 -15.41 -2.75
N HIS A 56 12.83 -15.74 -1.46
CA HIS A 56 13.13 -17.07 -0.94
C HIS A 56 12.20 -18.18 -1.49
N MET A 57 10.97 -17.82 -1.91
CA MET A 57 9.98 -18.77 -2.44
C MET A 57 10.22 -19.14 -3.92
N LEU A 58 11.06 -18.38 -4.63
CA LEU A 58 11.32 -18.58 -6.06
C LEU A 58 12.37 -19.68 -6.34
N GLY A 59 12.83 -20.40 -5.31
CA GLY A 59 13.86 -21.43 -5.43
C GLY A 59 15.24 -20.90 -5.88
N ARG A 60 15.38 -19.57 -5.98
CA ARG A 60 16.60 -18.84 -6.36
C ARG A 60 17.37 -18.34 -5.14
N GLY A 61 17.27 -19.04 -4.01
CA GLY A 61 18.04 -18.72 -2.81
C GLY A 61 19.52 -18.63 -3.18
N ASN A 62 20.13 -17.46 -2.99
CA ASN A 62 21.56 -17.28 -3.20
C ASN A 62 22.31 -18.30 -2.34
N LYS A 63 23.08 -19.18 -2.98
CA LYS A 63 24.22 -19.82 -2.32
C LYS A 63 25.14 -18.69 -1.83
N LYS A 64 25.46 -18.72 -0.53
CA LYS A 64 26.32 -17.81 0.26
C LYS A 64 25.62 -16.61 0.92
N VAL A 65 25.11 -16.85 2.13
CA VAL A 65 25.50 -16.01 3.28
C VAL A 65 26.31 -16.95 4.18
N ASP A 66 27.57 -17.17 3.77
CA ASP A 66 28.55 -17.81 4.63
C ASP A 66 28.95 -16.79 5.72
N LYS A 67 28.94 -17.26 6.96
CA LYS A 67 29.38 -16.63 8.21
C LYS A 67 30.48 -15.58 8.06
N VAL A 68 30.31 -14.37 8.64
CA VAL A 68 31.36 -13.59 9.33
C VAL A 68 30.71 -12.63 10.37
N ASN A 69 30.91 -12.97 11.65
CA ASN A 69 31.10 -12.15 12.88
C ASN A 69 30.00 -11.17 13.33
N ASP A 70 29.57 -11.15 14.60
CA ASP A 70 30.40 -10.84 15.77
C ASP A 70 29.89 -11.51 17.07
N GLU A 71 30.57 -12.58 17.51
CA GLU A 71 30.61 -12.99 18.92
C GLU A 71 31.76 -12.23 19.58
N SER A 72 31.48 -11.08 20.18
CA SER A 72 32.39 -10.44 21.15
C SER A 72 31.68 -9.58 22.18
N GLN A 73 30.74 -10.16 22.93
CA GLN A 73 30.37 -9.64 24.26
C GLN A 73 30.09 -10.79 25.23
N ASP A 74 31.14 -11.47 25.69
CA ASP A 74 31.16 -12.25 26.94
C ASP A 74 32.62 -12.58 27.32
N ALA A 75 33.33 -11.63 27.96
CA ALA A 75 34.46 -11.88 28.86
C ALA A 75 34.89 -10.58 29.57
N ILE A 76 34.55 -10.50 30.87
CA ILE A 76 35.20 -9.81 32.01
C ILE A 76 35.94 -8.50 31.72
#